data_AF-A0A9D7CV33-F1
#
_entry.id   AF-A0A9D7CV33-F1
#
_cell.length_a   1.000
_cell.length_b   1.000
_cell.length_c   1.000
_cell.angle_alpha   90.00
_cell.angle_beta   90.00
_cell.angle_gamma   90.00
#
_symmetry.space_group_name_H-M   'P 1'
#
loop_
_entity.id
_entity.type
_entity.pdbx_description
1 polymer ?
#
loop_
_entity_poly.entity_id
_entity_poly.type
_entity_poly.pdbx_seq_one_letter_code
_entity_poly.pdbx_strand_id
1 'polypeptide(L)'
;MASRFTAWTLVAPLTFGLVVACYGGTDLAADGAGTGPGAATAAASPPESTTVKGSDLSCEMGQFLAERCQSCHGKKPTSGAIVSLLGYADLVKPLPGDAKKKVYDEVLARIKDAEDPMPPADAKEGPVTAPELALVENWVKAGAPKESCGAGAPPPPPPANDPYATATVCSSNKLWKQADKGSAEMHPGKACIACHQKNIKTLFKASFDMAGTVYPTGHEPDDCYGVAGGTKVVITGADGQVFELPVNAAGNFSHATPLGLSGKIALPYKAKVVRGGKESVMKDAQTNGDCNACHTEQGTSVGGGVKKAPGRIMAP
;
A
#
# COMPACT_ATOMS: atom_id res chain seq x y z
N MET A 1 76.01 -1.27 28.48
CA MET A 1 75.19 -1.28 29.72
C MET A 1 73.73 -1.11 29.31
N ALA A 2 72.80 -1.88 29.87
CA ALA A 2 71.37 -1.74 29.58
C ALA A 2 70.71 -0.84 30.63
N SER A 3 69.88 0.12 30.20
CA SER A 3 69.04 0.93 31.10
C SER A 3 67.57 0.62 30.83
N ARG A 4 66.85 0.17 31.85
CA ARG A 4 65.43 -0.19 31.76
C ARG A 4 64.59 0.95 32.33
N PHE A 5 63.93 1.73 31.46
CA PHE A 5 62.85 2.62 31.89
C PHE A 5 61.61 1.80 32.22
N THR A 6 61.09 1.99 33.44
CA THR A 6 59.86 1.33 33.92
C THR A 6 58.82 2.41 34.21
N ALA A 7 57.89 2.62 33.27
CA ALA A 7 56.83 3.62 33.42
C ALA A 7 55.61 3.01 34.14
N TRP A 8 55.19 3.61 35.25
CA TRP A 8 53.97 3.21 35.96
C TRP A 8 52.73 3.72 35.23
N THR A 9 51.71 2.86 35.10
CA THR A 9 50.39 3.22 34.59
C THR A 9 49.45 3.47 35.78
N LEU A 10 48.97 4.71 35.92
CA LEU A 10 47.93 5.05 36.91
C LEU A 10 46.56 4.59 36.39
N VAL A 11 45.87 3.76 37.19
CA VAL A 11 44.49 3.34 36.95
C VAL A 11 43.57 4.14 37.87
N ALA A 12 42.68 4.94 37.30
CA ALA A 12 41.68 5.70 38.04
C ALA A 12 40.28 5.06 37.86
N PRO A 13 39.63 4.55 38.92
CA PRO A 13 38.28 4.03 38.84
C PRO A 13 37.26 5.17 38.88
N LEU A 14 36.40 5.27 37.87
CA LEU A 14 35.30 6.24 37.81
C LEU A 14 34.00 5.52 38.20
N THR A 15 33.45 5.89 39.37
CA THR A 15 32.34 5.17 40.02
C THR A 15 30.96 5.55 39.49
N PHE A 16 30.03 4.59 39.52
CA PHE A 16 28.61 4.80 39.22
C PHE A 16 27.97 5.84 40.16
N GLY A 17 27.13 6.72 39.60
CA GLY A 17 26.25 7.63 40.34
C GLY A 17 24.79 7.42 39.93
N LEU A 18 24.05 6.61 40.70
CA LEU A 18 22.60 6.41 40.52
C LEU A 18 21.84 7.46 41.34
N VAL A 19 21.08 8.34 40.68
CA VAL A 19 20.23 9.32 41.37
C VAL A 19 18.77 8.89 41.28
N VAL A 20 18.26 8.34 42.38
CA VAL A 20 16.81 8.17 42.62
C VAL A 20 16.34 9.37 43.44
N ALA A 21 15.32 10.07 42.96
CA ALA A 21 14.70 11.19 43.67
C ALA A 21 13.19 10.96 43.76
N CYS A 22 12.71 10.56 44.94
CA CYS A 22 11.29 10.47 45.26
C CYS A 22 10.91 11.65 46.16
N TYR A 23 9.79 12.32 45.89
CA TYR A 23 9.16 13.29 46.79
C TYR A 23 7.64 13.27 46.64
N GLY A 24 6.92 13.42 47.76
CA GLY A 24 5.51 13.87 47.77
C GLY A 24 5.43 15.37 47.43
N GLY A 25 4.26 16.00 47.29
CA GLY A 25 2.97 15.69 47.90
C GLY A 25 2.86 16.37 49.27
N THR A 26 1.79 17.10 49.63
CA THR A 26 0.50 17.40 48.96
C THR A 26 0.46 18.90 48.49
N ASP A 27 -0.57 19.76 48.48
CA ASP A 27 -1.98 19.75 48.95
C ASP A 27 -2.82 20.91 48.27
N LEU A 28 -4.01 21.21 48.81
CA LEU A 28 -4.89 22.38 48.58
C LEU A 28 -5.81 22.39 47.34
N ALA A 29 -6.73 21.42 47.34
CA ALA A 29 -8.20 21.58 47.25
C ALA A 29 -8.85 22.84 46.63
N ALA A 30 -9.86 22.60 45.77
CA ALA A 30 -11.14 23.32 45.76
C ALA A 30 -12.25 22.42 45.15
N ASP A 31 -13.46 22.47 45.71
CA ASP A 31 -14.62 21.67 45.28
C ASP A 31 -15.32 22.20 44.00
N GLY A 32 -16.05 21.33 43.29
CA GLY A 32 -16.84 21.73 42.12
C GLY A 32 -17.59 20.59 41.44
N ALA A 33 -18.72 20.14 42.00
CA ALA A 33 -19.59 19.17 41.34
C ALA A 33 -20.44 19.81 40.23
N GLY A 34 -20.51 19.18 39.05
CA GLY A 34 -21.28 19.70 37.91
C GLY A 34 -21.62 18.63 36.87
N THR A 35 -22.79 18.01 36.98
CA THR A 35 -23.31 17.04 36.00
C THR A 35 -24.03 17.72 34.85
N GLY A 36 -23.61 17.49 33.61
CA GLY A 36 -24.33 17.88 32.39
C GLY A 36 -23.74 17.22 31.14
N PRO A 37 -24.54 16.71 30.19
CA PRO A 37 -24.04 15.99 29.03
C PRO A 37 -23.49 16.95 27.96
N GLY A 38 -22.17 17.07 27.86
CA GLY A 38 -21.51 17.75 26.74
C GLY A 38 -21.77 17.02 25.43
N ALA A 39 -22.30 17.74 24.42
CA ALA A 39 -22.66 17.15 23.14
C ALA A 39 -21.46 16.53 22.42
N ALA A 40 -21.67 15.37 21.79
CA ALA A 40 -20.67 14.73 20.95
C ALA A 40 -20.42 15.58 19.70
N THR A 41 -19.32 16.35 19.69
CA THR A 41 -18.79 16.92 18.45
C THR A 41 -18.34 15.77 17.56
N ALA A 42 -19.02 15.60 16.43
CA ALA A 42 -18.71 14.54 15.49
C ALA A 42 -17.27 14.70 14.99
N ALA A 43 -16.39 13.78 15.38
CA ALA A 43 -15.04 13.71 14.82
C ALA A 43 -15.18 13.48 13.31
N ALA A 44 -14.57 14.35 12.50
CA ALA A 44 -14.69 14.30 11.06
C ALA A 44 -14.25 12.93 10.54
N SER A 45 -15.10 12.28 9.74
CA SER A 45 -14.76 11.03 9.08
C SER A 45 -13.49 11.19 8.24
N PRO A 46 -12.62 10.16 8.16
CA PRO A 46 -11.63 10.13 7.09
C PRO A 46 -12.36 10.23 5.74
N PRO A 47 -11.73 10.79 4.68
CA PRO A 47 -12.37 10.89 3.39
C PRO A 47 -12.77 9.50 2.92
N GLU A 48 -14.05 9.34 2.56
CA GLU A 48 -14.51 8.12 1.89
C GLU A 48 -13.64 7.90 0.65
N SER A 49 -13.01 6.72 0.56
CA SER A 49 -12.78 6.14 -0.75
C SER A 49 -14.14 6.15 -1.45
N THR A 50 -14.23 6.78 -2.63
CA THR A 50 -15.49 6.94 -3.34
C THR A 50 -15.94 5.60 -3.91
N THR A 51 -16.48 4.74 -3.04
CA THR A 51 -17.04 3.45 -3.39
C THR A 51 -18.06 3.68 -4.48
N VAL A 52 -17.87 3.04 -5.64
CA VAL A 52 -18.69 3.25 -6.84
C VAL A 52 -20.04 2.52 -6.70
N LYS A 53 -20.81 2.96 -5.70
CA LYS A 53 -22.03 2.32 -5.22
C LYS A 53 -23.21 2.71 -6.11
N GLY A 54 -23.46 1.89 -7.14
CA GLY A 54 -24.56 2.09 -8.09
C GLY A 54 -24.12 2.36 -9.53
N SER A 55 -22.93 1.91 -9.95
CA SER A 55 -22.53 1.91 -11.36
C SER A 55 -23.17 0.81 -12.20
N ASP A 56 -23.81 -0.20 -11.60
CA ASP A 56 -24.25 -1.45 -12.24
C ASP A 56 -23.13 -2.22 -12.99
N LEU A 57 -21.89 -2.05 -12.53
CA LEU A 57 -20.66 -2.72 -13.01
C LEU A 57 -19.93 -3.42 -11.85
N SER A 58 -19.04 -4.37 -12.19
CA SER A 58 -18.02 -4.89 -11.27
C SER A 58 -17.12 -3.78 -10.74
N CYS A 59 -16.53 -3.99 -9.56
CA CYS A 59 -15.64 -3.00 -8.95
C CYS A 59 -14.40 -2.73 -9.81
N GLU A 60 -13.85 -3.75 -10.48
CA GLU A 60 -12.69 -3.59 -11.37
C GLU A 60 -13.02 -2.69 -12.57
N MET A 61 -14.15 -2.93 -13.25
CA MET A 61 -14.61 -2.08 -14.35
C MET A 61 -14.97 -0.66 -13.87
N GLY A 62 -15.63 -0.52 -12.72
CA GLY A 62 -15.95 0.78 -12.12
C GLY A 62 -14.70 1.59 -11.76
N GLN A 63 -13.67 0.94 -11.23
CA GLN A 63 -12.37 1.55 -10.93
C GLN A 63 -11.61 1.91 -12.20
N PHE A 64 -11.56 1.03 -13.20
CA PHE A 64 -10.95 1.29 -14.51
C PHE A 64 -11.53 2.56 -15.16
N LEU A 65 -12.86 2.71 -15.20
CA LEU A 65 -13.48 3.92 -15.75
C LEU A 65 -13.15 5.17 -14.93
N ALA A 66 -13.15 5.07 -13.60
CA ALA A 66 -12.83 6.19 -12.71
C ALA A 66 -11.37 6.66 -12.86
N GLU A 67 -10.43 5.72 -12.98
CA GLU A 67 -9.00 6.00 -13.10
C GLU A 67 -8.59 6.42 -14.52
N ARG A 68 -9.19 5.84 -15.57
CA ARG A 68 -8.75 6.05 -16.97
C ARG A 68 -9.60 7.01 -17.77
N CYS A 69 -10.91 7.06 -17.54
CA CYS A 69 -11.85 7.71 -18.46
C CYS A 69 -12.52 8.96 -17.88
N GLN A 70 -12.91 8.94 -16.61
CA GLN A 70 -13.81 9.95 -16.02
C GLN A 70 -13.19 11.34 -15.80
N SER A 71 -11.88 11.49 -15.98
CA SER A 71 -11.19 12.79 -16.04
C SER A 71 -11.70 13.68 -17.19
N CYS A 72 -11.99 13.08 -18.34
CA CYS A 72 -12.62 13.75 -19.49
C CYS A 72 -14.09 13.33 -19.70
N HIS A 73 -14.45 12.10 -19.33
CA HIS A 73 -15.79 11.52 -19.51
C HIS A 73 -16.63 11.50 -18.22
N GLY A 74 -16.42 12.46 -17.32
CA GLY A 74 -17.20 12.60 -16.08
C GLY A 74 -18.67 12.98 -16.32
N LYS A 75 -19.40 13.32 -15.24
CA LYS A 75 -20.85 13.67 -15.28
C LYS A 75 -21.20 14.74 -16.31
N LYS A 76 -20.29 15.69 -16.51
CA LYS A 76 -20.27 16.62 -17.63
C LYS A 76 -18.97 16.35 -18.39
N PRO A 77 -19.02 15.82 -19.63
CA PRO A 77 -17.84 15.62 -20.44
C PRO A 77 -17.07 16.92 -20.72
N THR A 78 -15.75 16.80 -20.86
CA THR A 78 -14.79 17.89 -21.09
C THR A 78 -13.75 17.49 -22.13
N SER A 79 -12.86 18.40 -22.53
CA SER A 79 -11.71 18.10 -23.40
C SER A 79 -12.07 17.46 -24.76
N GLY A 80 -13.23 17.79 -25.32
CA GLY A 80 -13.74 17.24 -26.58
C GLY A 80 -14.60 15.98 -26.44
N ALA A 81 -14.65 15.35 -25.27
CA ALA A 81 -15.55 14.22 -25.01
C ALA A 81 -17.03 14.63 -25.12
N ILE A 82 -17.86 13.76 -25.71
CA ILE A 82 -19.31 13.97 -25.90
C ILE A 82 -20.19 12.94 -25.16
N VAL A 83 -19.59 11.92 -24.56
CA VAL A 83 -20.28 10.89 -23.75
C VAL A 83 -19.73 10.88 -22.33
N SER A 84 -20.61 10.68 -21.35
CA SER A 84 -20.22 10.35 -19.98
C SER A 84 -19.89 8.86 -19.88
N LEU A 85 -19.07 8.47 -18.92
CA LEU A 85 -18.64 7.08 -18.65
C LEU A 85 -18.63 6.79 -17.14
N LEU A 86 -19.68 7.22 -16.42
CA LEU A 86 -19.78 7.02 -14.97
C LEU A 86 -20.19 5.60 -14.55
N GLY A 87 -20.83 4.85 -15.46
CA GLY A 87 -21.22 3.46 -15.20
C GLY A 87 -21.97 2.80 -16.35
N TYR A 88 -22.54 1.63 -16.07
CA TYR A 88 -23.30 0.79 -17.00
C TYR A 88 -24.33 1.58 -17.80
N ALA A 89 -25.11 2.42 -17.10
CA ALA A 89 -26.19 3.20 -17.67
C ALA A 89 -25.73 4.23 -18.71
N ASP A 90 -24.44 4.58 -18.76
CA ASP A 90 -23.84 5.33 -19.85
C ASP A 90 -23.35 4.41 -20.97
N LEU A 91 -22.58 3.36 -20.63
CA LEU A 91 -21.99 2.41 -21.57
C LEU A 91 -23.01 1.75 -22.51
N VAL A 92 -24.21 1.45 -22.03
CA VAL A 92 -25.27 0.79 -22.84
C VAL A 92 -26.21 1.74 -23.57
N LYS A 93 -25.97 3.06 -23.53
CA LYS A 93 -26.69 4.02 -24.39
C LYS A 93 -26.35 3.77 -25.86
N PRO A 94 -27.26 4.09 -26.80
CA PRO A 94 -26.90 4.20 -28.22
C PRO A 94 -25.78 5.23 -28.40
N LEU A 95 -24.84 4.98 -29.30
CA LEU A 95 -23.76 5.92 -29.57
C LEU A 95 -24.31 7.20 -30.25
N PRO A 96 -23.93 8.41 -29.80
CA PRO A 96 -24.26 9.64 -30.52
C PRO A 96 -23.72 9.60 -31.96
N GLY A 97 -24.59 9.73 -32.95
CA GLY A 97 -24.24 9.64 -34.37
C GLY A 97 -24.48 8.26 -35.01
N ASP A 98 -24.39 7.16 -34.25
CA ASP A 98 -24.73 5.81 -34.74
C ASP A 98 -25.52 5.01 -33.69
N ALA A 99 -26.85 5.12 -33.75
CA ALA A 99 -27.75 4.44 -32.82
C ALA A 99 -27.75 2.90 -32.94
N LYS A 100 -27.03 2.30 -33.89
CA LYS A 100 -26.84 0.85 -33.99
C LYS A 100 -25.74 0.34 -33.04
N LYS A 101 -24.75 1.18 -32.75
CA LYS A 101 -23.69 0.92 -31.77
C LYS A 101 -24.14 1.30 -30.36
N LYS A 102 -23.49 0.71 -29.36
CA LYS A 102 -23.48 1.18 -27.97
C LYS A 102 -22.23 2.02 -27.69
N VAL A 103 -22.28 2.81 -26.61
CA VAL A 103 -21.11 3.58 -26.16
C VAL A 103 -19.93 2.65 -25.83
N TYR A 104 -20.18 1.43 -25.29
CA TYR A 104 -19.10 0.47 -25.07
C TYR A 104 -18.43 -0.06 -26.34
N ASP A 105 -19.14 -0.16 -27.47
CA ASP A 105 -18.54 -0.60 -28.74
C ASP A 105 -17.51 0.42 -29.22
N GLU A 106 -17.83 1.70 -29.08
CA GLU A 106 -16.94 2.81 -29.44
C GLU A 106 -15.80 2.97 -28.44
N VAL A 107 -16.04 2.79 -27.14
CA VAL A 107 -14.95 2.73 -26.13
C VAL A 107 -13.96 1.63 -26.50
N LEU A 108 -14.42 0.43 -26.85
CA LEU A 108 -13.53 -0.67 -27.24
C LEU A 108 -12.80 -0.41 -28.58
N ALA A 109 -13.43 0.28 -29.53
CA ALA A 109 -12.78 0.71 -30.76
C ALA A 109 -11.70 1.76 -30.50
N ARG A 110 -12.03 2.81 -29.72
CA ARG A 110 -11.15 3.95 -29.43
C ARG A 110 -9.99 3.62 -28.50
N ILE A 111 -10.10 2.61 -27.63
CA ILE A 111 -8.95 2.08 -26.88
C ILE A 111 -7.93 1.40 -27.82
N LYS A 112 -8.38 0.88 -28.98
CA LYS A 112 -7.56 0.17 -29.98
C LYS A 112 -7.10 1.04 -31.15
N ASP A 113 -7.55 2.29 -31.22
CA ASP A 113 -7.19 3.21 -32.29
C ASP A 113 -5.71 3.59 -32.15
N ALA A 114 -4.93 3.43 -33.22
CA ALA A 114 -3.50 3.70 -33.22
C ALA A 114 -3.17 5.17 -33.58
N GLU A 115 -4.10 5.88 -34.22
CA GLU A 115 -3.94 7.26 -34.68
C GLU A 115 -4.61 8.24 -33.69
N ASP A 116 -5.73 7.84 -33.08
CA ASP A 116 -6.52 8.67 -32.16
C ASP A 116 -7.01 7.87 -30.91
N PRO A 117 -6.10 7.31 -30.09
CA PRO A 117 -6.43 6.48 -28.93
C PRO A 117 -7.23 7.22 -27.84
N MET A 118 -8.02 6.48 -27.08
CA MET A 118 -8.66 6.93 -25.82
C MET A 118 -8.29 6.00 -24.66
N PRO A 119 -7.65 6.49 -23.58
CA PRO A 119 -7.20 7.87 -23.37
C PRO A 119 -6.16 8.33 -24.41
N PRO A 120 -6.11 9.63 -24.74
CA PRO A 120 -5.07 10.20 -25.59
C PRO A 120 -3.66 9.86 -25.11
N ALA A 121 -2.70 9.76 -26.03
CA ALA A 121 -1.32 9.36 -25.69
C ALA A 121 -0.59 10.34 -24.76
N ASP A 122 -1.04 11.60 -24.69
CA ASP A 122 -0.56 12.65 -23.77
C ASP A 122 -1.39 12.78 -22.48
N ALA A 123 -2.43 11.96 -22.30
CA ALA A 123 -3.19 11.91 -21.05
C ALA A 123 -2.26 11.55 -19.88
N LYS A 124 -2.44 12.23 -18.75
CA LYS A 124 -1.60 12.09 -17.54
C LYS A 124 -1.54 10.65 -17.02
N GLU A 125 -2.58 9.87 -17.27
CA GLU A 125 -2.74 8.48 -16.87
C GLU A 125 -2.07 7.50 -17.85
N GLY A 126 -1.78 7.94 -19.08
CA GLY A 126 -1.23 7.13 -20.17
C GLY A 126 -2.27 6.22 -20.86
N PRO A 127 -1.85 5.50 -21.92
CA PRO A 127 -2.70 4.58 -22.67
C PRO A 127 -3.12 3.36 -21.83
N VAL A 128 -4.23 2.74 -22.22
CA VAL A 128 -4.76 1.52 -21.59
C VAL A 128 -3.77 0.36 -21.74
N THR A 129 -3.53 -0.38 -20.67
CA THR A 129 -2.66 -1.56 -20.70
C THR A 129 -3.40 -2.80 -21.24
N ALA A 130 -2.67 -3.78 -21.77
CA ALA A 130 -3.27 -4.99 -22.34
C ALA A 130 -4.23 -5.76 -21.37
N PRO A 131 -3.97 -5.85 -20.05
CA PRO A 131 -4.95 -6.43 -19.10
C PRO A 131 -6.24 -5.61 -18.96
N GLU A 132 -6.14 -4.28 -18.94
CA GLU A 132 -7.32 -3.38 -18.86
C GLU A 132 -8.14 -3.42 -20.16
N LEU A 133 -7.47 -3.54 -21.32
CA LEU A 133 -8.15 -3.80 -22.59
C LEU A 133 -8.87 -5.16 -22.54
N ALA A 134 -8.22 -6.22 -22.03
CA ALA A 134 -8.83 -7.54 -21.90
C ALA A 134 -10.04 -7.55 -20.95
N LEU A 135 -10.06 -6.71 -19.91
CA LEU A 135 -11.23 -6.50 -19.05
C LEU A 135 -12.44 -5.97 -19.85
N VAL A 136 -12.23 -4.92 -20.66
CA VAL A 136 -13.28 -4.37 -21.55
C VAL A 136 -13.71 -5.38 -22.61
N GLU A 137 -12.77 -6.05 -23.27
CA GLU A 137 -13.06 -7.08 -24.27
C GLU A 137 -13.92 -8.22 -23.71
N ASN A 138 -13.56 -8.75 -22.52
CA ASN A 138 -14.29 -9.87 -21.92
C ASN A 138 -15.69 -9.45 -21.46
N TRP A 139 -15.86 -8.25 -20.88
CA TRP A 139 -17.17 -7.75 -20.48
C TRP A 139 -18.10 -7.48 -21.68
N VAL A 140 -17.59 -6.88 -22.76
CA VAL A 140 -18.34 -6.71 -24.01
C VAL A 140 -18.69 -8.07 -24.64
N LYS A 141 -17.73 -9.01 -24.69
CA LYS A 141 -17.93 -10.37 -25.21
C LYS A 141 -18.93 -11.20 -24.38
N ALA A 142 -19.05 -10.92 -23.08
CA ALA A 142 -20.06 -11.50 -22.20
C ALA A 142 -21.47 -10.90 -22.41
N GLY A 143 -21.63 -9.95 -23.36
CA GLY A 143 -22.90 -9.30 -23.67
C GLY A 143 -23.21 -8.08 -22.81
N ALA A 144 -22.18 -7.43 -22.25
CA ALA A 144 -22.31 -6.30 -21.31
C ALA A 144 -23.27 -6.60 -20.15
N PRO A 145 -22.97 -7.61 -19.30
CA PRO A 145 -23.80 -7.97 -18.16
C PRO A 145 -23.84 -6.82 -17.14
N LYS A 146 -25.01 -6.62 -16.51
CA LYS A 146 -25.10 -5.85 -15.27
C LYS A 146 -24.43 -6.63 -14.14
N GLU A 147 -23.64 -5.93 -13.35
CA GLU A 147 -22.94 -6.47 -12.19
C GLU A 147 -23.15 -5.52 -11.00
N SER A 148 -22.75 -5.92 -9.80
CA SER A 148 -22.87 -5.07 -8.62
C SER A 148 -21.55 -4.95 -7.88
N CYS A 149 -20.95 -3.76 -7.87
CA CYS A 149 -19.87 -3.46 -6.93
C CYS A 149 -20.44 -3.37 -5.50
N GLY A 150 -20.46 -4.53 -4.84
CA GLY A 150 -20.74 -4.75 -3.43
C GLY A 150 -19.69 -5.71 -2.85
N ALA A 151 -19.57 -5.77 -1.53
CA ALA A 151 -18.46 -6.46 -0.89
C ALA A 151 -18.40 -7.97 -1.23
N GLY A 152 -17.28 -8.43 -1.79
CA GLY A 152 -16.91 -9.84 -1.82
C GLY A 152 -17.25 -10.65 -3.08
N ALA A 153 -17.42 -10.03 -4.25
CA ALA A 153 -17.27 -10.77 -5.51
C ALA A 153 -15.77 -10.97 -5.82
N PRO A 154 -15.22 -12.20 -5.83
CA PRO A 154 -13.82 -12.42 -6.15
C PRO A 154 -13.53 -12.17 -7.65
N PRO A 155 -12.28 -11.86 -8.03
CA PRO A 155 -11.89 -11.74 -9.43
C PRO A 155 -12.11 -13.06 -10.20
N PRO A 156 -12.20 -13.02 -11.54
CA PRO A 156 -12.27 -14.24 -12.36
C PRO A 156 -11.09 -15.17 -12.02
N PRO A 157 -11.31 -16.50 -11.99
CA PRO A 157 -10.31 -17.46 -11.50
C PRO A 157 -9.00 -17.31 -12.29
N PRO A 158 -7.88 -16.95 -11.63
CA PRO A 158 -6.58 -16.82 -12.29
C PRO A 158 -6.14 -18.14 -12.94
N PRO A 159 -5.18 -18.11 -13.90
CA PRO A 159 -4.67 -19.32 -14.50
C PRO A 159 -4.19 -20.29 -13.41
N ALA A 160 -4.63 -21.55 -13.52
CA ALA A 160 -4.26 -22.58 -12.56
C ALA A 160 -2.72 -22.63 -12.42
N ASN A 161 -2.26 -22.67 -11.16
CA ASN A 161 -0.87 -22.52 -10.69
C ASN A 161 -0.37 -21.08 -10.43
N ASP A 162 -1.17 -20.02 -10.50
CA ASP A 162 -0.79 -18.72 -9.90
C ASP A 162 -0.93 -18.78 -8.36
N PRO A 163 0.15 -18.63 -7.56
CA PRO A 163 0.05 -18.66 -6.11
C PRO A 163 -0.62 -17.41 -5.50
N TYR A 164 -0.84 -16.34 -6.29
CA TYR A 164 -1.63 -15.19 -5.86
C TYR A 164 -3.14 -15.41 -6.01
N ALA A 165 -3.59 -16.53 -6.59
CA ALA A 165 -5.00 -16.88 -6.83
C ALA A 165 -5.81 -17.21 -5.55
N THR A 166 -5.85 -16.26 -4.62
CA THR A 166 -6.45 -16.37 -3.28
C THR A 166 -7.58 -15.34 -3.13
N ALA A 167 -8.72 -15.73 -2.58
CA ALA A 167 -9.77 -14.78 -2.23
C ALA A 167 -9.29 -13.86 -1.09
N THR A 168 -9.79 -12.62 -1.03
CA THR A 168 -9.42 -11.69 0.03
C THR A 168 -9.76 -12.24 1.41
N VAL A 169 -8.76 -12.44 2.28
CA VAL A 169 -8.94 -13.07 3.59
C VAL A 169 -7.89 -12.59 4.59
N CYS A 170 -8.27 -12.41 5.86
CA CYS A 170 -7.29 -12.27 6.94
C CYS A 170 -6.96 -13.66 7.50
N SER A 171 -5.97 -14.34 6.93
CA SER A 171 -5.74 -15.78 7.18
C SER A 171 -5.27 -16.05 8.62
N SER A 172 -4.60 -15.09 9.24
CA SER A 172 -4.20 -15.15 10.66
C SER A 172 -5.38 -15.01 11.64
N ASN A 173 -6.58 -14.65 11.16
CA ASN A 173 -7.77 -14.35 11.96
C ASN A 173 -7.55 -13.26 13.05
N LYS A 174 -6.47 -12.47 12.93
CA LYS A 174 -6.05 -11.49 13.93
C LYS A 174 -5.88 -10.12 13.27
N LEU A 175 -6.79 -9.21 13.58
CA LEU A 175 -6.72 -7.81 13.16
C LEU A 175 -6.02 -6.94 14.22
N TRP A 176 -5.32 -5.92 13.75
CA TRP A 176 -4.85 -4.77 14.50
C TRP A 176 -6.06 -3.95 14.98
N LYS A 177 -5.97 -3.45 16.23
CA LYS A 177 -7.09 -2.79 16.93
C LYS A 177 -6.69 -1.52 17.67
N GLN A 178 -5.47 -1.03 17.51
CA GLN A 178 -4.97 0.14 18.25
C GLN A 178 -5.07 1.46 17.47
N ALA A 179 -5.59 1.42 16.23
CA ALA A 179 -5.54 2.53 15.26
C ALA A 179 -4.10 3.05 15.10
N ASP A 180 -3.89 4.36 14.94
CA ASP A 180 -2.56 4.96 14.72
C ASP A 180 -1.69 5.08 15.99
N LYS A 181 -2.01 4.32 17.05
CA LYS A 181 -1.16 4.24 18.26
C LYS A 181 0.11 3.46 17.95
N GLY A 182 1.27 4.07 18.21
CA GLY A 182 2.57 3.44 17.94
C GLY A 182 2.91 2.29 18.90
N SER A 183 3.51 1.25 18.36
CA SER A 183 4.02 0.06 19.06
C SER A 183 5.30 -0.47 18.38
N ALA A 184 5.83 -1.62 18.82
CA ALA A 184 6.90 -2.32 18.09
C ALA A 184 6.37 -3.12 16.88
N GLU A 185 5.08 -3.45 16.90
CA GLU A 185 4.37 -4.22 15.87
C GLU A 185 4.06 -3.39 14.61
N MET A 186 3.61 -2.14 14.78
CA MET A 186 2.96 -1.29 13.75
C MET A 186 1.69 -1.91 13.15
N HIS A 187 0.85 -1.09 12.48
CA HIS A 187 -0.31 -1.59 11.74
C HIS A 187 0.11 -2.29 10.43
N PRO A 188 -0.30 -3.56 10.18
CA PRO A 188 0.02 -4.27 8.94
C PRO A 188 -0.64 -3.70 7.68
N GLY A 189 -0.03 -3.94 6.51
CA GLY A 189 -0.60 -3.72 5.18
C GLY A 189 -0.65 -2.26 4.69
N LYS A 190 -0.68 -1.28 5.60
CA LYS A 190 -0.66 0.16 5.30
C LYS A 190 0.67 0.63 4.70
N ALA A 191 0.63 1.77 4.00
CA ALA A 191 1.83 2.47 3.53
C ALA A 191 2.60 3.10 4.70
N CYS A 192 3.77 2.54 5.02
CA CYS A 192 4.52 2.78 6.25
C CYS A 192 5.25 4.12 6.24
N ILE A 193 5.97 4.41 5.15
CA ILE A 193 6.82 5.60 5.00
C ILE A 193 5.94 6.84 4.81
N ALA A 194 4.86 6.73 4.03
CA ALA A 194 3.89 7.81 3.83
C ALA A 194 3.25 8.31 5.14
N CYS A 195 3.02 7.42 6.12
CA CYS A 195 2.55 7.79 7.46
C CYS A 195 3.68 8.38 8.32
N HIS A 196 4.87 7.77 8.30
CA HIS A 196 5.99 8.20 9.13
C HIS A 196 6.58 9.56 8.71
N GLN A 197 6.64 9.87 7.41
CA GLN A 197 7.10 11.18 6.91
C GLN A 197 6.21 12.34 7.38
N LYS A 198 4.88 12.17 7.39
CA LYS A 198 3.92 13.22 7.79
C LYS A 198 3.99 13.56 9.29
N ASN A 199 4.56 12.66 10.11
CA ASN A 199 4.53 12.73 11.58
C ASN A 199 5.91 13.00 12.21
N ILE A 200 6.82 13.67 11.49
CA ILE A 200 8.23 13.93 11.82
C ILE A 200 8.48 14.94 12.98
N LYS A 201 7.46 15.31 13.78
CA LYS A 201 7.53 16.37 14.82
C LYS A 201 8.50 16.11 16.02
N THR A 202 9.32 15.07 16.00
CA THR A 202 10.27 14.72 17.07
C THR A 202 11.57 14.15 16.48
N LEU A 203 12.74 14.69 16.87
CA LEU A 203 14.07 14.32 16.34
C LEU A 203 14.44 12.83 16.46
N PHE A 204 13.76 12.06 17.32
CA PHE A 204 14.10 10.68 17.66
C PHE A 204 13.20 9.61 17.02
N LYS A 205 12.28 9.99 16.13
CA LYS A 205 11.42 9.02 15.44
C LYS A 205 12.17 8.40 14.26
N ALA A 206 12.13 7.07 14.14
CA ALA A 206 12.88 6.36 13.11
C ALA A 206 12.46 6.76 11.69
N SER A 207 13.41 7.32 10.93
CA SER A 207 13.30 7.48 9.48
C SER A 207 13.56 6.15 8.80
N PHE A 208 12.50 5.54 8.29
CA PHE A 208 12.58 4.36 7.44
C PHE A 208 12.92 4.77 6.00
N ASP A 209 13.91 4.13 5.39
CA ASP A 209 14.12 4.14 3.94
C ASP A 209 13.54 2.90 3.26
N MET A 210 13.13 1.87 4.03
CA MET A 210 12.30 0.77 3.54
C MET A 210 11.38 0.21 4.62
N ALA A 211 10.13 -0.12 4.29
CA ALA A 211 9.24 -0.88 5.18
C ALA A 211 8.09 -1.57 4.42
N GLY A 212 7.54 -2.64 5.01
CA GLY A 212 6.38 -3.35 4.46
C GLY A 212 5.92 -4.51 5.35
N THR A 213 5.01 -5.34 4.81
CA THR A 213 4.40 -6.48 5.52
C THR A 213 4.45 -7.77 4.71
N VAL A 214 4.90 -8.87 5.31
CA VAL A 214 4.89 -10.22 4.74
C VAL A 214 3.64 -10.99 5.19
N TYR A 215 2.92 -11.63 4.27
CA TYR A 215 1.65 -12.33 4.50
C TYR A 215 1.67 -13.82 4.10
N PRO A 216 0.75 -14.64 4.65
CA PRO A 216 0.56 -16.03 4.22
C PRO A 216 -0.06 -16.17 2.82
N THR A 217 -0.93 -15.23 2.40
CA THR A 217 -1.63 -15.26 1.10
C THR A 217 -1.50 -13.95 0.33
N GLY A 218 -1.92 -13.94 -0.94
CA GLY A 218 -1.71 -12.84 -1.88
C GLY A 218 -2.59 -11.62 -1.63
N HIS A 219 -3.75 -11.81 -0.99
CA HIS A 219 -4.80 -10.81 -0.87
C HIS A 219 -5.29 -10.66 0.58
N GLU A 220 -4.41 -10.23 1.48
CA GLU A 220 -4.80 -10.00 2.88
C GLU A 220 -5.13 -8.53 3.15
N PRO A 221 -6.24 -8.25 3.86
CA PRO A 221 -6.67 -6.89 4.09
C PRO A 221 -5.68 -6.13 4.96
N ASP A 222 -5.70 -4.81 4.85
CA ASP A 222 -5.00 -3.96 5.79
C ASP A 222 -5.36 -4.30 7.25
N ASP A 223 -4.46 -3.96 8.16
CA ASP A 223 -4.60 -4.23 9.60
C ASP A 223 -4.59 -5.74 9.96
N CYS A 224 -4.56 -6.68 9.02
CA CYS A 224 -4.41 -8.12 9.32
C CYS A 224 -2.98 -8.51 9.69
N TYR A 225 -2.79 -9.30 10.75
CA TYR A 225 -1.46 -9.79 11.13
C TYR A 225 -0.88 -10.74 10.07
N GLY A 226 0.32 -10.44 9.58
CA GLY A 226 1.05 -11.26 8.61
C GLY A 226 1.88 -12.39 9.24
N VAL A 227 2.88 -12.87 8.49
CA VAL A 227 3.75 -14.00 8.88
C VAL A 227 4.81 -13.58 9.89
N ALA A 228 4.71 -14.11 11.10
CA ALA A 228 5.78 -14.06 12.09
C ALA A 228 6.63 -15.34 12.12
N GLY A 229 7.83 -15.23 12.71
CA GLY A 229 8.69 -16.36 13.08
C GLY A 229 9.47 -16.97 11.91
N GLY A 230 10.80 -17.08 12.07
CA GLY A 230 11.70 -17.73 11.10
C GLY A 230 11.69 -17.11 9.70
N THR A 231 11.22 -15.87 9.57
CA THR A 231 10.95 -15.18 8.32
C THR A 231 11.76 -13.88 8.29
N LYS A 232 12.47 -13.63 7.19
CA LYS A 232 13.24 -12.41 6.95
C LYS A 232 13.02 -11.91 5.53
N VAL A 233 13.10 -10.61 5.33
CA VAL A 233 13.15 -10.00 3.99
C VAL A 233 14.61 -9.63 3.71
N VAL A 234 15.19 -10.25 2.69
CA VAL A 234 16.57 -9.99 2.27
C VAL A 234 16.52 -8.99 1.12
N ILE A 235 17.17 -7.86 1.30
CA ILE A 235 17.28 -6.78 0.33
C ILE A 235 18.71 -6.73 -0.21
N THR A 236 18.86 -6.52 -1.51
CA THR A 236 20.16 -6.30 -2.15
C THR A 236 20.15 -4.96 -2.86
N GLY A 237 21.02 -4.04 -2.45
CA GLY A 237 21.17 -2.73 -3.06
C GLY A 237 21.88 -2.79 -4.42
N ALA A 238 21.80 -1.70 -5.20
CA ALA A 238 22.51 -1.55 -6.46
C ALA A 238 24.05 -1.57 -6.32
N ASP A 239 24.57 -1.33 -5.12
CA ASP A 239 25.97 -1.44 -4.73
C ASP A 239 26.39 -2.87 -4.34
N GLY A 240 25.45 -3.82 -4.34
CA GLY A 240 25.66 -5.21 -3.91
C GLY A 240 25.60 -5.44 -2.40
N GLN A 241 25.34 -4.41 -1.57
CA GLN A 241 25.16 -4.61 -0.13
C GLN A 241 23.87 -5.39 0.15
N VAL A 242 23.93 -6.33 1.11
CA VAL A 242 22.82 -7.21 1.48
C VAL A 242 22.36 -6.91 2.89
N PHE A 243 21.08 -6.58 3.04
CA PHE A 243 20.44 -6.27 4.31
C PHE A 243 19.41 -7.36 4.63
N GLU A 244 19.52 -8.00 5.79
CA GLU A 244 18.55 -8.99 6.27
C GLU A 244 17.61 -8.36 7.29
N LEU A 245 16.37 -8.08 6.88
CA LEU A 245 15.36 -7.42 7.70
C LEU A 245 14.50 -8.48 8.41
N PRO A 246 14.56 -8.61 9.75
CA PRO A 246 13.74 -9.57 10.48
C PRO A 246 12.27 -9.15 10.45
N VAL A 247 11.36 -10.12 10.33
CA VAL A 247 9.92 -9.87 10.36
C VAL A 247 9.39 -10.01 11.80
N ASN A 248 8.65 -9.01 12.27
CA ASN A 248 8.14 -8.93 13.64
C ASN A 248 6.87 -9.77 13.88
N ALA A 249 6.32 -9.69 15.11
CA ALA A 249 5.14 -10.45 15.53
C ALA A 249 3.82 -10.08 14.83
N ALA A 250 3.83 -9.08 13.93
CA ALA A 250 2.69 -8.65 13.12
C ALA A 250 2.91 -8.85 11.60
N GLY A 251 4.01 -9.46 11.19
CA GLY A 251 4.37 -9.60 9.78
C GLY A 251 5.11 -8.39 9.20
N ASN A 252 5.36 -7.34 9.99
CA ASN A 252 6.01 -6.12 9.52
C ASN A 252 7.54 -6.22 9.57
N PHE A 253 8.19 -5.59 8.59
CA PHE A 253 9.64 -5.40 8.53
C PHE A 253 9.98 -3.95 8.15
N SER A 254 11.17 -3.50 8.53
CA SER A 254 11.66 -2.17 8.19
C SER A 254 13.19 -2.12 8.17
N HIS A 255 13.75 -1.38 7.22
CA HIS A 255 15.08 -0.80 7.36
C HIS A 255 14.93 0.65 7.83
N ALA A 256 15.73 1.02 8.82
CA ALA A 256 15.76 2.35 9.40
C ALA A 256 17.19 2.89 9.35
N THR A 257 17.34 4.21 9.21
CA THR A 257 18.65 4.85 9.24
C THR A 257 18.75 5.83 10.42
N PRO A 258 18.83 5.36 11.69
CA PRO A 258 19.02 6.23 12.85
C PRO A 258 20.23 7.15 12.65
N LEU A 259 19.98 8.46 12.66
CA LEU A 259 20.99 9.50 12.41
C LEU A 259 21.80 9.32 11.10
N GLY A 260 21.30 8.52 10.15
CA GLY A 260 21.99 8.16 8.90
C GLY A 260 23.11 7.11 9.04
N LEU A 261 23.35 6.58 10.26
CA LEU A 261 24.56 5.80 10.57
C LEU A 261 24.56 4.36 10.05
N SER A 262 23.39 3.77 9.78
CA SER A 262 23.24 2.39 9.30
C SER A 262 23.50 2.19 7.81
N GLY A 263 23.94 3.24 7.09
CA GLY A 263 23.89 3.27 5.63
C GLY A 263 22.48 3.47 5.10
N LYS A 264 22.35 3.68 3.78
CA LYS A 264 21.07 3.69 3.05
C LYS A 264 21.07 2.55 2.05
N ILE A 265 19.90 1.98 1.79
CA ILE A 265 19.76 0.94 0.76
C ILE A 265 19.96 1.60 -0.62
N ALA A 266 20.98 1.17 -1.37
CA ALA A 266 21.28 1.70 -2.69
C ALA A 266 20.21 1.30 -3.71
N LEU A 267 19.69 2.29 -4.44
CA LEU A 267 18.60 2.12 -5.41
C LEU A 267 19.14 1.96 -6.86
N PRO A 268 18.48 1.18 -7.73
CA PRO A 268 17.33 0.33 -7.46
C PRO A 268 17.73 -0.97 -6.72
N TYR A 269 16.87 -1.43 -5.81
CA TYR A 269 17.10 -2.63 -5.01
C TYR A 269 16.38 -3.86 -5.56
N LYS A 270 16.85 -5.05 -5.19
CA LYS A 270 16.12 -6.32 -5.30
C LYS A 270 15.72 -6.82 -3.91
N ALA A 271 14.66 -7.60 -3.83
CA ALA A 271 14.10 -8.11 -2.58
C ALA A 271 13.71 -9.59 -2.70
N LYS A 272 13.79 -10.32 -1.60
CA LYS A 272 13.19 -11.65 -1.45
C LYS A 272 12.75 -11.92 -0.01
N VAL A 273 11.67 -12.65 0.17
CA VAL A 273 11.29 -13.23 1.47
C VAL A 273 11.97 -14.58 1.60
N VAL A 274 12.61 -14.84 2.74
CA VAL A 274 13.22 -16.13 3.07
C VAL A 274 12.56 -16.71 4.30
N ARG A 275 12.07 -17.95 4.22
CA ARG A 275 11.45 -18.68 5.35
C ARG A 275 11.75 -20.17 5.23
N GLY A 276 12.22 -20.79 6.32
CA GLY A 276 12.40 -22.25 6.38
C GLY A 276 13.31 -22.86 5.29
N GLY A 277 14.25 -22.09 4.73
CA GLY A 277 15.11 -22.52 3.62
C GLY A 277 14.53 -22.35 2.21
N LYS A 278 13.29 -21.86 2.08
CA LYS A 278 12.69 -21.45 0.80
C LYS A 278 12.76 -19.94 0.59
N GLU A 279 12.57 -19.49 -0.65
CA GLU A 279 12.60 -18.07 -1.03
C GLU A 279 11.47 -17.66 -1.99
N SER A 280 10.83 -16.51 -1.73
CA SER A 280 9.93 -15.81 -2.66
C SER A 280 10.62 -14.55 -3.17
N VAL A 281 10.93 -14.48 -4.48
CA VAL A 281 11.82 -13.45 -5.05
C VAL A 281 11.05 -12.39 -5.84
N MET A 282 11.34 -11.11 -5.61
CA MET A 282 10.82 -9.99 -6.39
C MET A 282 11.45 -9.99 -7.79
N LYS A 283 10.61 -10.11 -8.83
CA LYS A 283 11.06 -10.29 -10.24
C LYS A 283 11.83 -9.09 -10.79
N ASP A 284 11.37 -7.88 -10.46
CA ASP A 284 11.89 -6.61 -10.96
C ASP A 284 12.57 -5.81 -9.84
N ALA A 285 13.62 -5.07 -10.18
CA ALA A 285 14.25 -4.14 -9.24
C ALA A 285 13.37 -2.88 -9.03
N GLN A 286 13.38 -2.32 -7.82
CA GLN A 286 12.49 -1.22 -7.42
C GLN A 286 13.24 -0.03 -6.79
N THR A 287 12.58 1.13 -6.78
CA THR A 287 13.10 2.37 -6.19
C THR A 287 12.25 2.90 -5.03
N ASN A 288 10.99 2.47 -4.91
CA ASN A 288 10.12 2.85 -3.80
C ASN A 288 10.43 2.00 -2.55
N GLY A 289 10.73 2.65 -1.42
CA GLY A 289 10.95 1.98 -0.13
C GLY A 289 9.66 1.63 0.63
N ASP A 290 8.53 2.24 0.28
CA ASP A 290 7.23 1.93 0.90
C ASP A 290 6.61 0.73 0.18
N CYS A 291 7.06 -0.48 0.52
CA CYS A 291 6.76 -1.69 -0.26
C CYS A 291 5.25 -1.96 -0.33
N ASN A 292 4.51 -1.61 0.72
CA ASN A 292 3.05 -1.76 0.81
C ASN A 292 2.27 -0.81 -0.13
N ALA A 293 2.90 0.28 -0.63
CA ALA A 293 2.31 1.14 -1.67
C ALA A 293 2.34 0.50 -3.09
N CYS A 294 3.06 -0.62 -3.25
CA CYS A 294 3.05 -1.46 -4.44
C CYS A 294 2.31 -2.78 -4.15
N HIS A 295 2.60 -3.39 -2.99
CA HIS A 295 2.01 -4.62 -2.48
C HIS A 295 0.74 -4.34 -1.67
N THR A 296 -0.24 -3.73 -2.32
CA THR A 296 -1.58 -3.48 -1.76
C THR A 296 -2.38 -4.79 -1.63
N GLU A 297 -3.52 -4.74 -0.93
CA GLU A 297 -4.45 -5.88 -0.79
C GLU A 297 -4.83 -6.51 -2.14
N GLN A 298 -4.98 -5.70 -3.19
CA GLN A 298 -5.50 -6.12 -4.50
C GLN A 298 -4.43 -6.13 -5.61
N GLY A 299 -3.14 -5.96 -5.26
CA GLY A 299 -2.06 -5.94 -6.25
C GLY A 299 -2.13 -4.75 -7.21
N THR A 300 -2.33 -3.54 -6.68
CA THR A 300 -2.50 -2.30 -7.44
C THR A 300 -1.38 -1.30 -7.16
N SER A 301 -0.77 -0.74 -8.21
CA SER A 301 0.26 0.32 -8.08
C SER A 301 -0.40 1.69 -7.90
N VAL A 302 0.01 2.45 -6.88
CA VAL A 302 -0.42 3.87 -6.75
C VAL A 302 0.46 4.81 -7.59
N GLY A 303 0.41 4.64 -8.92
CA GLY A 303 1.03 5.53 -9.92
C GLY A 303 2.56 5.48 -10.04
N GLY A 304 3.14 6.55 -10.59
CA GLY A 304 4.59 6.83 -10.54
C GLY A 304 5.51 5.95 -11.41
N GLY A 305 4.99 5.24 -12.41
CA GLY A 305 5.79 4.33 -13.25
C GLY A 305 6.19 3.01 -12.57
N VAL A 306 5.60 2.70 -11.41
CA VAL A 306 5.89 1.50 -10.63
C VAL A 306 5.17 0.28 -11.22
N LYS A 307 5.93 -0.77 -11.54
CA LYS A 307 5.39 -2.03 -12.08
C LYS A 307 4.39 -2.69 -11.10
N LYS A 308 3.24 -3.13 -11.61
CA LYS A 308 2.16 -3.78 -10.85
C LYS A 308 2.69 -5.02 -10.11
N ALA A 309 2.59 -5.01 -8.77
CA ALA A 309 2.77 -6.22 -7.97
C ALA A 309 1.48 -7.06 -8.03
N PRO A 310 1.55 -8.41 -7.98
CA PRO A 310 0.37 -9.26 -8.06
C PRO A 310 -0.50 -9.25 -6.78
N GLY A 311 0.01 -8.71 -5.66
CA GLY A 311 -0.68 -8.71 -4.36
C GLY A 311 0.31 -8.36 -3.24
N ARG A 312 -0.05 -8.76 -2.02
CA ARG A 312 0.79 -8.68 -0.81
C ARG A 312 2.14 -9.39 -0.97
N ILE A 313 3.12 -9.04 -0.13
CA ILE A 313 4.42 -9.73 -0.12
C ILE A 313 4.23 -11.11 0.53
N MET A 314 4.20 -12.19 -0.25
CA MET A 314 3.96 -13.53 0.30
C MET A 314 5.22 -14.21 0.85
N ALA A 315 5.06 -14.97 1.93
CA ALA A 315 6.05 -15.96 2.36
C ALA A 315 6.07 -17.21 1.44
N PRO A 316 7.20 -17.93 1.35
CA PRO A 316 7.33 -19.18 0.58
C PRO A 316 6.99 -20.47 1.39
#